data_AF-A0A7C8ZDT0-F1
#
_entry.id   AF-A0A7C8ZDT0-F1
#
_cell.length_a   1.000
_cell.length_b   1.000
_cell.length_c   1.000
_cell.angle_alpha   90.00
_cell.angle_beta   90.00
_cell.angle_gamma   90.00
#
_symmetry.space_group_name_H-M   'P 1'
#
loop_
_entity.id
_entity.type
_entity.pdbx_description
1 polymer ?
#
loop_
_entity_poly.entity_id
_entity_poly.type
_entity_poly.pdbx_seq_one_letter_code
_entity_poly.pdbx_strand_id
1 'polypeptide(L)'
;VISSPDVAKEVFFKHDLAFASRHVPDAVRILGHVESSMVWLPVCPKWRNLRKISTIQLFTSQQLDASQGIRKKKVDELVQFVKDCCEKGLAIGIGKAAFTTSLNLLSNTFFSINLSSYDSSGSREFKDLVWHMMEEGGRPNISD
;
A
#
# COMPACT_ATOMS: atom_id res chain seq x y z
N VAL A 1 -0.28 19.64 15.66
CA VAL A 1 0.69 18.56 15.34
C VAL A 1 1.00 17.80 16.61
N ILE A 2 0.93 16.47 16.60
CA ILE A 2 1.37 15.63 17.73
C ILE A 2 2.85 15.32 17.52
N SER A 3 3.71 15.71 18.45
CA SER A 3 5.17 15.70 18.28
C SER A 3 5.95 15.07 19.44
N SER A 4 5.28 14.33 20.35
CA SER A 4 5.94 13.56 21.41
C SER A 4 5.31 12.18 21.60
N PRO A 5 6.09 11.17 22.05
CA PRO A 5 5.57 9.83 22.32
C PRO A 5 4.47 9.81 23.39
N ASP A 6 4.62 10.61 24.44
CA ASP A 6 3.64 10.67 25.54
C ASP A 6 2.28 11.16 25.04
N VAL A 7 2.27 12.26 24.27
CA VAL A 7 1.03 12.80 23.69
C VAL A 7 0.45 11.83 22.65
N ALA A 8 1.30 11.17 21.85
CA ALA A 8 0.84 10.14 20.92
C ALA A 8 0.17 8.96 21.65
N LYS A 9 0.69 8.55 22.82
CA LYS A 9 0.07 7.51 23.65
C LYS A 9 -1.27 7.97 24.21
N GLU A 10 -1.40 9.21 24.68
CA GLU A 10 -2.69 9.73 25.13
C GLU A 10 -3.72 9.68 23.99
N VAL A 11 -3.35 10.13 22.79
CA VAL A 11 -4.26 10.23 21.64
C VAL A 11 -4.62 8.87 21.05
N PHE A 12 -3.62 8.04 20.71
CA PHE A 12 -3.82 6.82 19.92
C PHE A 12 -4.05 5.55 20.76
N PHE A 13 -3.92 5.63 22.08
CA PHE A 13 -4.18 4.50 22.98
C PHE A 13 -5.29 4.80 24.00
N LYS A 14 -5.21 5.92 24.74
CA LYS A 14 -6.21 6.21 25.77
C LYS A 14 -7.49 6.84 25.22
N HIS A 15 -7.37 7.66 24.18
CA HIS A 15 -8.48 8.35 23.53
C HIS A 15 -8.68 7.91 22.07
N ASP A 16 -8.26 6.68 21.75
CA ASP A 16 -8.15 6.16 20.39
C ASP A 16 -9.45 6.34 19.57
N LEU A 17 -10.61 6.02 20.14
CA LEU A 17 -11.89 6.11 19.47
C LEU A 17 -12.28 7.56 19.12
N ALA A 18 -11.94 8.53 19.97
CA ALA A 18 -12.22 9.94 19.73
C ALA A 18 -11.42 10.49 18.54
N PHE A 19 -10.25 9.90 18.26
CA PHE A 19 -9.35 10.30 17.18
C PHE A 19 -9.27 9.27 16.04
N ALA A 20 -10.18 8.29 16.00
CA ALA A 20 -10.14 7.20 15.02
C ALA A 20 -10.66 7.62 13.63
N SER A 21 -11.51 8.65 13.56
CA SER A 21 -12.05 9.18 12.31
C SER A 21 -11.01 10.06 11.60
N ARG A 22 -11.02 10.04 10.26
CA ARG A 22 -10.11 10.84 9.44
C ARG A 22 -10.83 12.02 8.82
N HIS A 23 -10.12 13.14 8.69
CA HIS A 23 -10.49 14.14 7.70
C HIS A 23 -10.30 13.55 6.31
N VAL A 24 -11.26 13.77 5.42
CA VAL A 24 -11.27 13.16 4.07
C VAL A 24 -11.16 14.29 3.04
N PRO A 25 -10.01 14.41 2.35
CA PRO A 25 -9.83 15.40 1.30
C PRO A 25 -10.87 15.24 0.19
N ASP A 26 -11.29 16.34 -0.41
CA ASP A 26 -12.30 16.39 -1.46
C ASP A 26 -11.88 15.58 -2.70
N ALA A 27 -10.58 15.60 -3.04
CA ALA A 27 -9.99 14.78 -4.10
C ALA A 27 -10.24 13.26 -3.92
N VAL A 28 -10.43 12.81 -2.68
CA VAL A 28 -10.69 11.40 -2.34
C VAL A 28 -12.19 11.06 -2.38
N ARG A 29 -13.07 12.06 -2.41
CA ARG A 29 -14.55 11.86 -2.45
C ARG A 29 -15.05 11.44 -3.82
N ILE A 30 -14.21 11.61 -4.85
CA ILE A 30 -14.50 11.26 -6.24
C ILE A 30 -15.00 9.80 -6.35
N LEU A 31 -16.04 9.60 -7.17
CA LEU A 31 -16.65 8.29 -7.45
C LEU A 31 -17.15 7.52 -6.20
N GLY A 32 -17.44 8.22 -5.09
CA GLY A 32 -17.94 7.60 -3.87
C GLY A 32 -16.90 6.69 -3.18
N HIS A 33 -15.60 6.85 -3.47
CA HIS A 33 -14.54 5.99 -2.93
C HIS A 33 -14.59 5.86 -1.40
N VAL A 34 -14.93 6.96 -0.72
CA VAL A 34 -15.04 7.05 0.75
C VAL A 34 -16.06 6.06 1.32
N GLU A 35 -17.11 5.74 0.59
CA GLU A 35 -18.19 4.87 1.08
C GLU A 35 -17.74 3.41 1.23
N SER A 36 -16.66 3.01 0.56
CA SER A 36 -16.14 1.64 0.57
C SER A 36 -14.66 1.53 0.95
N SER A 37 -14.01 2.65 1.24
CA SER A 37 -12.59 2.69 1.59
C SER A 37 -12.36 2.38 3.07
N MET A 38 -11.58 1.32 3.35
CA MET A 38 -11.14 1.00 4.72
C MET A 38 -10.21 2.09 5.30
N VAL A 39 -9.58 2.90 4.45
CA VAL A 39 -8.71 4.00 4.86
C VAL A 39 -9.54 5.17 5.36
N TRP A 40 -10.64 5.52 4.68
CA TRP A 40 -11.38 6.77 4.89
C TRP A 40 -12.71 6.63 5.62
N LEU A 41 -13.30 5.43 5.67
CA LEU A 41 -14.53 5.20 6.42
C LEU A 41 -14.33 5.54 7.91
N PRO A 42 -15.30 6.23 8.56
CA PRO A 42 -15.29 6.40 10.00
C PRO A 42 -15.48 5.04 10.69
N VAL A 43 -15.26 5.01 12.00
CA VAL A 43 -15.51 3.79 12.80
C VAL A 43 -17.00 3.45 12.77
N CYS A 44 -17.36 2.49 11.94
CA CYS A 44 -18.72 2.00 11.76
C CYS A 44 -18.71 0.46 11.57
N PRO A 45 -19.88 -0.21 11.59
CA PRO A 45 -19.95 -1.66 11.38
C PRO A 45 -19.28 -2.12 10.08
N LYS A 46 -19.44 -1.37 8.97
CA LYS A 46 -18.80 -1.67 7.69
C LYS A 46 -17.27 -1.63 7.80
N TRP A 47 -16.71 -0.58 8.40
CA TRP A 47 -15.26 -0.45 8.62
C TRP A 47 -14.71 -1.56 9.51
N ARG A 48 -15.40 -1.89 10.61
CA ARG A 48 -15.00 -2.98 11.52
C ARG A 48 -14.99 -4.33 10.80
N ASN A 49 -15.97 -4.58 9.94
CA ASN A 49 -16.04 -5.80 9.14
C ASN A 49 -14.89 -5.88 8.13
N LEU A 50 -14.60 -4.81 7.39
CA LEU A 50 -13.46 -4.76 6.46
C LEU A 50 -12.13 -5.03 7.18
N ARG A 51 -11.90 -4.36 8.32
CA ARG A 51 -10.71 -4.58 9.17
C ARG A 51 -10.61 -6.03 9.65
N LYS A 52 -11.71 -6.60 10.14
CA LYS A 52 -11.75 -7.99 10.62
C LYS A 52 -11.42 -8.98 9.50
N ILE A 53 -12.02 -8.80 8.33
CA ILE A 53 -11.75 -9.65 7.15
C ILE A 53 -10.27 -9.56 6.77
N SER A 54 -9.73 -8.35 6.62
CA SER A 54 -8.32 -8.18 6.26
C SER A 54 -7.38 -8.81 7.28
N THR A 55 -7.62 -8.60 8.58
CA THR A 55 -6.79 -9.21 9.63
C THR A 55 -6.83 -10.73 9.55
N ILE A 56 -8.03 -11.32 9.53
CA ILE A 56 -8.19 -12.78 9.61
C ILE A 56 -7.71 -13.49 8.33
N GLN A 57 -8.04 -12.92 7.17
CA GLN A 57 -7.84 -13.58 5.88
C GLN A 57 -6.49 -13.27 5.24
N LEU A 58 -5.84 -12.15 5.60
CA LEU A 58 -4.61 -11.71 4.93
C LEU A 58 -3.41 -11.60 5.87
N PHE A 59 -3.62 -11.17 7.11
CA PHE A 59 -2.53 -10.69 7.97
C PHE A 59 -2.31 -11.51 9.25
N THR A 60 -2.98 -12.66 9.42
CA THR A 60 -2.62 -13.59 10.50
C THR A 60 -1.26 -14.24 10.20
N SER A 61 -0.54 -14.65 11.24
CA SER A 61 0.73 -15.38 11.09
C SER A 61 0.58 -16.61 10.19
N GLN A 62 -0.52 -17.37 10.35
CA GLN A 62 -0.81 -18.53 9.50
C GLN A 62 -0.93 -18.15 8.02
N GLN A 63 -1.63 -17.08 7.68
CA GLN A 63 -1.79 -16.63 6.29
C GLN A 63 -0.48 -16.07 5.73
N LEU A 64 0.31 -15.39 6.56
CA LEU A 64 1.64 -14.93 6.18
C LEU A 64 2.59 -16.12 5.94
N ASP A 65 2.56 -17.16 6.77
CA ASP A 65 3.38 -18.35 6.58
C ASP A 65 2.97 -19.11 5.33
N ALA A 66 1.66 -19.30 5.12
CA ALA A 66 1.13 -19.93 3.91
C ALA A 66 1.54 -19.22 2.61
N SER A 67 1.64 -17.88 2.64
CA SER A 67 2.09 -17.07 1.49
C SER A 67 3.59 -16.81 1.44
N GLN A 68 4.39 -17.36 2.37
CA GLN A 68 5.85 -17.14 2.44
C GLN A 68 6.56 -17.51 1.14
N GLY A 69 6.19 -18.64 0.52
CA GLY A 69 6.79 -19.11 -0.74
C GLY A 69 6.64 -18.10 -1.87
N ILE A 70 5.46 -17.46 -1.98
CA ILE A 70 5.19 -16.42 -2.97
C ILE A 70 6.07 -15.20 -2.70
N ARG A 71 6.14 -14.74 -1.44
CA ARG A 71 6.99 -13.58 -1.08
C ARG A 71 8.46 -13.84 -1.38
N LYS A 72 8.95 -15.01 -1.00
CA LYS A 72 10.32 -15.43 -1.28
C LYS A 72 10.60 -15.44 -2.78
N LYS A 73 9.70 -16.01 -3.59
CA LYS A 73 9.83 -16.01 -5.05
C LYS A 73 9.98 -14.60 -5.63
N LYS A 74 9.19 -13.63 -5.14
CA LYS A 74 9.28 -12.23 -5.61
C LYS A 74 10.60 -11.56 -5.26
N VAL A 75 11.15 -11.88 -4.10
CA VAL A 75 12.49 -11.40 -3.70
C VAL A 75 13.58 -12.09 -4.53
N ASP A 76 13.48 -13.39 -4.75
CA ASP A 76 14.44 -14.14 -5.59
C ASP A 76 14.43 -13.61 -7.04
N GLU A 77 13.25 -13.26 -7.59
CA GLU A 77 13.10 -12.58 -8.89
C GLU A 77 13.80 -11.20 -8.92
N LEU A 78 13.68 -10.40 -7.86
CA LEU A 78 14.39 -9.13 -7.73
C LEU A 78 15.92 -9.33 -7.69
N VAL A 79 16.39 -10.30 -6.91
CA VAL A 79 17.82 -10.62 -6.81
C VAL A 79 18.36 -11.06 -8.17
N GLN A 80 17.61 -11.87 -8.92
CA GLN A 80 18.02 -12.28 -10.25
C GLN A 80 18.11 -11.09 -11.21
N PHE A 81 17.10 -10.21 -11.21
CA PHE A 81 17.15 -8.98 -12.00
C PHE A 81 18.38 -8.12 -11.69
N VAL A 82 18.72 -7.96 -10.41
CA VAL A 82 19.91 -7.21 -9.98
C VAL A 82 21.20 -7.86 -10.48
N LYS A 83 21.31 -9.19 -10.41
CA LYS A 83 22.45 -9.93 -10.94
C LYS A 83 22.61 -9.73 -12.45
N ASP A 84 21.51 -9.87 -13.20
CA ASP A 84 21.53 -9.70 -14.65
C ASP A 84 21.98 -8.28 -15.05
N CYS A 85 21.53 -7.25 -14.32
CA CYS A 85 22.00 -5.89 -14.52
C CYS A 85 23.49 -5.73 -14.19
N CYS A 86 23.96 -6.34 -13.11
CA CYS A 86 25.37 -6.33 -12.72
C CYS A 86 26.27 -6.94 -13.80
N GLU A 87 25.90 -8.11 -14.32
CA GLU A 87 26.64 -8.80 -15.38
C GLU A 87 26.73 -7.98 -16.67
N LYS A 88 25.68 -7.20 -16.96
CA LYS A 88 25.62 -6.32 -18.14
C LYS A 88 26.19 -4.92 -17.89
N GLY A 89 26.64 -4.60 -16.68
CA GLY A 89 27.09 -3.26 -16.30
C GLY A 89 26.01 -2.19 -16.37
N LEU A 90 24.74 -2.55 -16.20
CA LEU A 90 23.59 -1.64 -16.30
C LEU A 90 23.25 -1.00 -14.95
N ALA A 91 22.95 0.30 -14.96
CA ALA A 91 22.46 1.01 -13.80
C ALA A 91 21.03 0.55 -13.43
N ILE A 92 20.76 0.44 -12.12
CA ILE A 92 19.47 0.00 -11.59
C ILE A 92 18.75 1.18 -10.94
N GLY A 93 17.55 1.49 -11.45
CA GLY A 93 16.62 2.40 -10.76
C GLY A 93 15.97 1.71 -9.57
N ILE A 94 16.57 1.81 -8.37
CA ILE A 94 16.09 1.13 -7.15
C ILE A 94 14.61 1.41 -6.86
N GLY A 95 14.17 2.66 -7.02
CA GLY A 95 12.77 3.02 -6.83
C GLY A 95 11.80 2.46 -7.88
N LYS A 96 12.26 2.07 -9.08
CA LYS A 96 11.45 1.32 -10.05
C LYS A 96 11.44 -0.16 -9.68
N ALA A 97 12.62 -0.73 -9.39
CA ALA A 97 12.76 -2.13 -9.02
C ALA A 97 11.92 -2.48 -7.79
N ALA A 98 12.05 -1.70 -6.70
CA ALA A 98 11.27 -1.88 -5.48
C ALA A 98 9.75 -1.79 -5.75
N PHE A 99 9.33 -0.80 -6.54
CA PHE A 99 7.92 -0.66 -6.92
C PHE A 99 7.39 -1.86 -7.70
N THR A 100 8.12 -2.30 -8.74
CA THR A 100 7.75 -3.50 -9.53
C THR A 100 7.64 -4.73 -8.62
N THR A 101 8.62 -4.95 -7.73
CA THR A 101 8.60 -6.09 -6.81
C THR A 101 7.41 -6.03 -5.86
N SER A 102 7.12 -4.87 -5.27
CA SER A 102 5.96 -4.67 -4.39
C SER A 102 4.63 -4.84 -5.13
N LEU A 103 4.50 -4.29 -6.33
CA LEU A 103 3.31 -4.44 -7.16
C LEU A 103 3.06 -5.91 -7.51
N ASN A 104 4.09 -6.62 -7.98
CA ASN A 104 3.99 -8.04 -8.31
C ASN A 104 3.74 -8.90 -7.09
N LEU A 105 4.27 -8.53 -5.93
CA LEU A 105 3.98 -9.22 -4.68
C LEU A 105 2.50 -9.09 -4.31
N LEU A 106 1.96 -7.87 -4.33
CA LEU A 106 0.56 -7.62 -4.01
C LEU A 106 -0.37 -8.28 -5.03
N SER A 107 -0.11 -8.07 -6.33
CA SER A 107 -0.94 -8.63 -7.39
C SER A 107 -0.92 -10.15 -7.39
N ASN A 108 0.22 -10.78 -7.10
CA ASN A 108 0.30 -12.22 -7.02
C ASN A 108 -0.42 -12.76 -5.77
N THR A 109 -0.31 -12.05 -4.65
CA THR A 109 -0.99 -12.43 -3.40
C THR A 109 -2.52 -12.38 -3.55
N PHE A 110 -3.05 -11.34 -4.20
CA PHE A 110 -4.51 -11.16 -4.34
C PHE A 110 -5.11 -11.85 -5.55
N PHE A 111 -4.37 -11.90 -6.67
CA PHE A 111 -4.90 -12.28 -7.97
C PHE A 111 -4.07 -13.37 -8.67
N SER A 112 -2.99 -13.86 -8.03
CA SER A 112 -2.08 -14.86 -8.60
C SER A 112 -1.42 -14.45 -9.94
N ILE A 113 -1.39 -13.16 -10.26
CA ILE A 113 -0.75 -12.62 -11.47
C ILE A 113 0.38 -11.67 -11.13
N ASN A 114 1.33 -11.51 -12.06
CA ASN A 114 2.27 -10.38 -12.04
C ASN A 114 1.70 -9.28 -12.94
N LEU A 115 1.37 -8.13 -12.37
CA LEU A 115 0.88 -7.00 -13.16
C LEU A 115 2.00 -6.28 -13.93
N SER A 116 3.25 -6.62 -13.65
CA SER A 116 4.39 -5.91 -14.20
C SER A 116 5.62 -6.78 -14.36
N SER A 117 6.62 -6.25 -15.06
CA SER A 117 7.95 -6.84 -15.22
C SER A 117 9.02 -5.75 -15.05
N TYR A 118 10.26 -6.15 -14.80
CA TYR A 118 11.35 -5.19 -14.56
C TYR A 118 11.73 -4.42 -15.84
N ASP A 119 11.55 -5.03 -17.01
CA ASP A 119 11.84 -4.50 -18.34
C ASP A 119 10.67 -3.73 -18.99
N SER A 120 9.42 -3.94 -18.56
CA SER A 120 8.26 -3.29 -19.19
C SER A 120 8.07 -1.83 -18.79
N SER A 121 7.38 -1.09 -19.67
CA SER A 121 6.83 0.24 -19.39
C SER A 121 5.63 0.18 -18.43
N GLY A 122 4.90 -0.95 -18.38
CA GLY A 122 3.70 -1.09 -17.54
C GLY A 122 3.93 -0.84 -16.05
N SER A 123 5.11 -1.20 -15.51
CA SER A 123 5.51 -0.83 -14.14
C SER A 123 5.51 0.68 -13.94
N ARG A 124 6.05 1.39 -14.92
CA ARG A 124 6.24 2.84 -14.89
C ARG A 124 4.89 3.54 -14.96
N GLU A 125 4.02 3.13 -15.88
CA GLU A 125 2.67 3.70 -16.01
C GLU A 125 1.85 3.51 -14.73
N PHE A 126 1.87 2.31 -14.14
CA PHE A 126 1.17 2.06 -12.88
C PHE A 126 1.79 2.86 -11.71
N LYS A 127 3.11 2.97 -11.67
CA LYS A 127 3.82 3.79 -10.69
C LYS A 127 3.45 5.26 -10.79
N ASP A 128 3.45 5.81 -12.00
CA ASP A 128 3.15 7.22 -12.26
C ASP A 128 1.68 7.52 -11.92
N LEU A 129 0.76 6.59 -12.23
CA LEU A 129 -0.64 6.69 -11.80
C LEU A 129 -0.78 6.72 -10.27
N VAL A 130 -0.13 5.78 -9.55
CA VAL A 130 -0.14 5.75 -8.09
C VAL A 130 0.47 7.01 -7.51
N TRP A 131 1.56 7.51 -8.11
CA TRP A 131 2.21 8.74 -7.71
C TRP A 131 1.29 9.94 -7.84
N HIS A 132 0.64 10.13 -8.99
CA HIS A 132 -0.31 11.22 -9.21
C HIS A 132 -1.52 11.15 -8.27
N MET A 133 -2.05 9.95 -7.97
CA MET A 133 -3.11 9.81 -6.96
C MET A 133 -2.64 10.29 -5.57
N MET A 134 -1.40 9.99 -5.20
CA MET A 134 -0.83 10.44 -3.92
C MET A 134 -0.55 11.95 -3.91
N GLU A 135 -0.09 12.51 -5.03
CA GLU A 135 0.10 13.97 -5.18
C GLU A 135 -1.22 14.71 -5.05
N GLU A 136 -2.26 14.30 -5.79
CA GLU A 136 -3.57 14.95 -5.74
C GLU A 136 -4.25 14.75 -4.38
N GLY A 137 -4.17 13.56 -3.78
CA GLY A 137 -4.72 13.31 -2.45
C GLY A 137 -4.01 14.05 -1.31
N GLY A 138 -2.75 14.48 -1.53
CA GLY A 138 -1.95 15.25 -0.57
C GLY A 138 -1.91 16.75 -0.84
N ARG A 139 -2.45 17.21 -1.98
CA ARG A 139 -2.46 18.61 -2.38
C ARG A 139 -3.47 19.38 -1.51
N PRO A 140 -3.09 20.47 -0.83
CA PRO A 140 -4.04 21.32 -0.15
C PRO A 140 -5.10 21.86 -1.11
N ASN A 141 -6.37 21.71 -0.78
CA ASN A 141 -7.47 22.19 -1.59
C ASN A 141 -8.31 23.22 -0.80
N ILE A 142 -8.81 24.26 -1.48
CA ILE A 142 -9.68 25.29 -0.88
C ILE A 142 -11.05 24.70 -0.49
N SER A 143 -11.47 23.61 -1.13
CA SER A 143 -12.72 22.91 -0.77
C SER A 143 -12.60 21.96 0.43
N ASP A 144 -11.40 21.76 0.99
CA ASP A 144 -11.16 20.88 2.15
C ASP A 144 -11.51 21.52 3.50
#